data_AF-A0A966ZCL2-F1
#
_entry.id   AF-A0A966ZCL2-F1
#
_cell.length_a   1.000
_cell.length_b   1.000
_cell.length_c   1.000
_cell.angle_alpha   90.00
_cell.angle_beta   90.00
_cell.angle_gamma   90.00
#
_symmetry.space_group_name_H-M   'P 1'
#
loop_
_entity.id
_entity.type
_entity.pdbx_description
1 polymer ?
#
loop_
_entity_poly.entity_id
_entity_poly.type
_entity_poly.pdbx_seq_one_letter_code
_entity_poly.pdbx_strand_id
1 'polypeptide(L)'
;MLRGPQGTLYGRNAIGGAINVISKRPTDTKVGEARVTLGNYGLHNYELLVSGPVNDFARLQFYGQFVEQTEGYFRNVATGNRFKDAINRNYLEVQADIDVGERGHLWVKYAKPKWFNESGNSGGTLSNREYSYNYFGVDALAINPAFGLLQPSRVMVGNVTSNPQLKDPRTANTDFQTRIKNSGINILTAHYTQKFDAFDLKYIGGFDSYTYDQYSDSDGLPILSFQVPLNVSPLPSQNTCQYVPGCKPLTIDASGNRFSYIEDKYWISHEINISSNQPGPLQWIVGAYYFKDRYHNPQISYSSQPGIYTPSGAAVGNPLGSALNRNGESYFFDYDMTTESRAVFGQIDWKFQDVWQFTAGLRYTADHKEGYESFRSLCMTPSCIGDPRVYGTLVGGAALDITTLLAAGYPS
;
A
#
# COMPACT_ATOMS: atom_id res chain seq x y z
N MET A 1 -15.93 1.37 21.02
CA MET A 1 -16.62 1.13 19.74
C MET A 1 -17.99 1.79 19.81
N LEU A 2 -18.25 2.76 18.94
CA LEU A 2 -19.59 3.35 18.78
C LEU A 2 -20.35 2.53 17.72
N ARG A 3 -21.62 2.21 17.98
CA ARG A 3 -22.51 1.48 17.05
C ARG A 3 -23.56 2.45 16.48
N GLY A 4 -23.86 2.35 15.19
CA GLY A 4 -24.88 3.16 14.49
C GLY A 4 -24.31 4.19 13.49
N PRO A 5 -25.16 4.86 12.69
CA PRO A 5 -24.74 5.84 11.69
C PRO A 5 -24.08 7.06 12.37
N GLN A 6 -22.78 7.24 12.19
CA GLN A 6 -21.99 8.32 12.81
C GLN A 6 -21.60 9.43 11.83
N GLY A 7 -22.25 9.52 10.66
CA GLY A 7 -21.89 10.46 9.59
C GLY A 7 -22.04 11.94 9.94
N THR A 8 -22.74 12.29 11.03
CA THR A 8 -22.84 13.68 11.52
C THR A 8 -21.71 14.07 12.48
N LEU A 9 -21.13 13.13 13.24
CA LEU A 9 -20.16 13.42 14.30
C LEU A 9 -18.72 12.97 13.99
N TYR A 10 -18.54 12.05 13.02
CA TYR A 10 -17.22 11.51 12.69
C TYR A 10 -17.10 11.23 11.18
N GLY A 11 -16.84 12.30 10.40
CA GLY A 11 -16.30 12.21 9.03
C GLY A 11 -17.01 11.28 8.04
N ARG A 12 -16.39 11.07 6.87
CA ARG A 12 -16.95 10.31 5.75
C ARG A 12 -16.82 8.79 5.97
N ASN A 13 -17.91 8.06 5.71
CA ASN A 13 -17.95 6.60 5.44
C ASN A 13 -17.33 5.65 6.48
N ALA A 14 -18.06 5.33 7.54
CA ALA A 14 -17.81 4.12 8.33
C ALA A 14 -19.10 3.33 8.59
N ILE A 15 -19.54 2.53 7.61
CA ILE A 15 -20.66 1.58 7.77
C ILE A 15 -20.34 0.53 8.86
N GLY A 16 -19.05 0.22 9.06
CA GLY A 16 -18.57 -0.75 10.06
C GLY A 16 -18.23 -0.17 11.44
N GLY A 17 -18.35 1.14 11.67
CA GLY A 17 -17.95 1.82 12.91
C GLY A 17 -16.54 2.42 12.88
N ALA A 18 -16.21 3.21 13.91
CA ALA A 18 -14.95 3.97 13.99
C ALA A 18 -13.96 3.38 15.01
N ILE A 19 -12.69 3.30 14.61
CA ILE A 19 -11.57 3.07 15.53
C ILE A 19 -11.03 4.43 15.96
N ASN A 20 -11.02 4.66 17.28
CA ASN A 20 -10.45 5.87 17.86
C ASN A 20 -9.23 5.50 18.71
N VAL A 21 -8.05 5.93 18.28
CA VAL A 21 -6.80 5.74 19.02
C VAL A 21 -6.44 7.06 19.68
N ILE A 22 -6.46 7.08 21.01
CA ILE A 22 -6.20 8.28 21.81
C ILE A 22 -4.79 8.18 22.39
N SER A 23 -3.89 9.06 21.95
CA SER A 23 -2.55 9.19 22.56
C SER A 23 -2.69 9.67 24.01
N LYS A 24 -1.79 9.21 24.90
CA LYS A 24 -1.64 9.79 26.25
C LYS A 24 -1.33 11.29 26.12
N ARG A 25 -2.00 12.13 26.92
CA ARG A 25 -1.80 13.59 26.96
C ARG A 25 -0.62 13.95 27.87
N PRO A 26 0.01 15.13 27.68
CA PRO A 26 0.94 15.68 28.65
C PRO A 26 0.35 15.71 30.06
N THR A 27 1.21 15.52 31.05
CA THR A 27 0.84 15.35 32.46
C THR A 27 0.98 16.66 33.24
N ASP A 28 0.16 16.84 34.26
CA ASP A 28 0.25 18.01 35.17
C ASP A 28 1.41 17.90 36.16
N THR A 29 2.04 16.74 36.27
CA THR A 29 3.26 16.50 37.06
C THR A 29 4.40 16.04 36.18
N LYS A 30 5.64 16.27 36.61
CA LYS A 30 6.83 15.79 35.88
C LYS A 30 6.92 14.27 36.00
N VAL A 31 6.95 13.60 34.85
CA VAL A 31 7.05 12.16 34.70
C VAL A 31 8.15 11.83 33.70
N GLY A 32 8.96 10.84 34.03
CA GLY A 32 9.93 10.23 33.12
C GLY A 32 9.78 8.71 33.18
N GLU A 33 9.68 8.06 32.03
CA GLU A 33 9.67 6.60 31.92
C GLU A 33 10.70 6.20 30.86
N ALA A 34 11.57 5.25 31.18
CA ALA A 34 12.47 4.64 30.23
C ALA A 34 12.27 3.12 30.29
N ARG A 35 12.19 2.49 29.11
CA ARG A 35 12.04 1.04 29.00
C ARG A 35 13.05 0.49 28.02
N VAL A 36 13.66 -0.61 28.41
CA VAL A 36 14.53 -1.41 27.55
C VAL A 36 13.97 -2.82 27.50
N THR A 37 13.77 -3.34 26.29
CA THR A 37 13.36 -4.72 26.06
C THR A 37 14.40 -5.39 25.18
N LEU A 38 14.91 -6.54 25.65
CA LEU A 38 15.80 -7.42 24.91
C LEU A 38 15.08 -8.75 24.71
N GLY A 39 15.15 -9.31 23.51
CA GLY A 39 14.42 -10.53 23.17
C GLY A 39 15.19 -11.47 22.25
N ASN A 40 14.54 -12.58 21.91
CA ASN A 40 15.02 -13.48 20.87
C ASN A 40 15.11 -12.77 19.51
N TYR A 41 15.83 -13.40 18.56
CA TYR A 41 16.01 -12.88 17.20
C TYR A 41 16.72 -11.51 17.13
N GLY A 42 17.57 -11.22 18.12
CA GLY A 42 18.28 -9.96 18.23
C GLY A 42 17.34 -8.75 18.40
N LEU A 43 16.22 -8.93 19.11
CA LEU A 43 15.28 -7.86 19.39
C LEU A 43 15.86 -6.89 20.43
N HIS A 44 15.89 -5.62 20.05
CA HIS A 44 16.22 -4.47 20.89
C HIS A 44 15.09 -3.44 20.76
N ASN A 45 14.40 -3.11 21.85
CA ASN A 45 13.41 -2.04 21.89
C ASN A 45 13.75 -1.07 23.03
N TYR A 46 13.94 0.20 22.66
CA TYR A 46 14.22 1.30 23.57
C TYR A 46 13.08 2.31 23.51
N GLU A 47 12.52 2.64 24.66
CA GLU A 47 11.44 3.62 24.78
C GLU A 47 11.81 4.66 25.82
N LEU A 48 11.48 5.92 25.54
CA LEU A 48 11.65 7.05 26.44
C LEU A 48 10.40 7.92 26.38
N LEU A 49 9.82 8.22 27.53
CA LEU A 49 8.75 9.18 27.72
C LEU A 49 9.21 10.23 28.73
N VAL A 50 9.06 11.50 28.39
CA VAL A 50 9.21 12.63 29.32
C VAL A 50 7.98 13.51 29.17
N SER A 51 7.33 13.83 30.28
CA SER A 51 6.08 14.61 30.29
C SER A 51 6.01 15.49 31.52
N GLY A 52 5.37 16.65 31.41
CA GLY A 52 5.10 17.50 32.56
C GLY A 52 4.81 18.96 32.22
N PRO A 53 4.52 19.78 33.26
CA PRO A 53 4.37 21.21 33.11
C PRO A 53 5.72 21.88 32.83
N VAL A 54 5.72 22.85 31.92
CA VAL A 54 6.86 23.73 31.63
C VAL A 54 6.68 25.07 32.33
N ASN A 55 5.43 25.51 32.47
CA ASN A 55 4.98 26.67 33.23
C ASN A 55 3.51 26.45 33.64
N ASP A 56 2.86 27.48 34.18
CA ASP A 56 1.49 27.38 34.71
C ASP A 56 0.43 27.09 33.65
N PHE A 57 0.67 27.47 32.39
CA PHE A 57 -0.30 27.40 31.29
C PHE A 57 0.07 26.38 30.21
N ALA A 58 1.22 25.70 30.29
CA ALA A 58 1.67 24.79 29.24
C ALA A 58 2.32 23.52 29.79
N ARG A 59 1.92 22.38 29.23
CA ARG A 59 2.50 21.06 29.46
C ARG A 59 3.04 20.49 28.16
N LEU A 60 4.20 19.84 28.22
CA LEU A 60 4.83 19.20 27.07
C LEU A 60 5.01 17.71 27.33
N GLN A 61 4.96 16.92 26.26
CA GLN A 61 5.32 15.52 26.27
C GLN A 61 6.22 15.20 25.08
N PHE A 62 7.26 14.43 25.33
CA PHE A 62 8.12 13.82 24.33
C PHE A 62 8.07 12.31 24.52
N TYR A 63 7.83 11.58 23.43
CA TYR A 63 7.95 10.12 23.40
C TYR A 63 8.82 9.69 22.21
N GLY A 64 9.77 8.81 22.49
CA GLY A 64 10.64 8.20 21.49
C GLY A 64 10.65 6.68 21.65
N GLN A 65 10.57 5.96 20.53
CA GLN A 65 10.73 4.51 20.49
C GLN A 65 11.62 4.11 19.32
N PHE A 66 12.53 3.17 19.59
CA PHE A 66 13.45 2.57 18.61
C PHE A 66 13.37 1.06 18.78
N VAL A 67 12.89 0.37 17.74
CA VAL A 67 12.81 -1.09 17.69
C VAL A 67 13.69 -1.59 16.57
N GLU A 68 14.59 -2.50 16.88
CA GLU A 68 15.40 -3.25 15.95
C GLU A 68 15.25 -4.74 16.23
N GLN A 69 15.02 -5.54 15.19
CA GLN A 69 15.10 -6.99 15.24
C GLN A 69 15.97 -7.42 14.04
N THR A 70 17.05 -8.14 14.30
CA THR A 70 18.07 -8.44 13.27
C THR A 70 17.84 -9.77 12.57
N GLU A 71 17.05 -10.66 13.16
CA GLU A 71 16.72 -11.96 12.60
C GLU A 71 15.21 -12.17 12.44
N GLY A 72 14.82 -12.94 11.44
CA GLY A 72 13.44 -13.32 11.19
C GLY A 72 13.04 -14.69 11.73
N TYR A 73 11.73 -14.90 11.75
CA TYR A 73 11.14 -16.14 12.23
C TYR A 73 11.25 -17.28 11.21
N PHE A 74 11.38 -16.94 9.92
CA PHE A 74 11.39 -17.89 8.82
C PHE A 74 12.83 -18.22 8.34
N ARG A 75 13.01 -19.42 7.80
CA ARG A 75 14.27 -19.87 7.19
C ARG A 75 14.14 -19.97 5.67
N ASN A 76 15.09 -19.39 4.95
CA ASN A 76 15.22 -19.58 3.51
C ASN A 76 16.05 -20.83 3.22
N VAL A 77 15.43 -21.85 2.62
CA VAL A 77 16.12 -23.11 2.30
C VAL A 77 17.05 -23.00 1.08
N ALA A 78 16.86 -22.04 0.17
CA ALA A 78 17.78 -21.80 -0.95
C ALA A 78 19.12 -21.25 -0.49
N THR A 79 19.12 -20.32 0.47
CA THR A 79 20.35 -19.66 0.95
C THR A 79 20.90 -20.29 2.23
N GLY A 80 20.10 -21.11 2.92
CA GLY A 80 20.45 -21.73 4.21
C GLY A 80 20.30 -20.79 5.41
N ASN A 81 20.12 -19.49 5.17
CA ASN A 81 20.02 -18.43 6.18
C ASN A 81 18.57 -18.22 6.66
N ARG A 82 18.41 -17.55 7.81
CA ARG A 82 17.10 -16.98 8.19
C ARG A 82 16.76 -15.85 7.25
N PHE A 83 15.47 -15.69 6.94
CA PHE A 83 15.00 -14.43 6.39
C PHE A 83 15.30 -13.34 7.40
N LYS A 84 15.64 -12.15 6.89
CA LYS A 84 16.00 -11.08 7.79
C LYS A 84 14.79 -10.65 8.63
N ASP A 85 13.56 -10.73 8.12
CA ASP A 85 12.30 -10.18 8.71
C ASP A 85 12.57 -8.99 9.62
N ALA A 86 13.50 -8.13 9.18
CA ALA A 86 14.22 -7.28 10.09
C ALA A 86 13.29 -6.11 10.37
N ILE A 87 12.82 -6.01 11.61
CA ILE A 87 11.96 -4.92 12.01
C ILE A 87 12.86 -3.78 12.40
N ASN A 88 12.83 -2.69 11.64
CA ASN A 88 13.41 -1.41 12.05
C ASN A 88 12.29 -0.38 12.14
N ARG A 89 11.90 -0.01 13.38
CA ARG A 89 10.84 0.98 13.64
C ARG A 89 11.38 2.09 14.50
N ASN A 90 11.11 3.30 14.07
CA ASN A 90 11.41 4.51 14.84
C ASN A 90 10.10 5.26 15.00
N TYR A 91 9.81 5.72 16.21
CA TYR A 91 8.67 6.57 16.50
C TYR A 91 9.14 7.74 17.32
N LEU A 92 8.84 8.94 16.85
CA LEU A 92 9.05 10.17 17.59
C LEU A 92 7.70 10.86 17.71
N GLU A 93 7.36 11.34 18.89
CA GLU A 93 6.16 12.13 19.14
C GLU A 93 6.47 13.27 20.10
N VAL A 94 5.95 14.45 19.76
CA VAL A 94 5.95 15.64 20.62
C VAL A 94 4.53 16.13 20.74
N GLN A 95 4.10 16.42 21.96
CA GLN A 95 2.82 17.04 22.24
C GLN A 95 2.99 18.31 23.07
N ALA A 96 2.12 19.28 22.81
CA ALA A 96 1.93 20.46 23.64
C ALA A 96 0.45 20.57 24.02
N ASP A 97 0.20 20.84 25.30
CA ASP A 97 -1.13 21.06 25.86
C ASP A 97 -1.10 22.41 26.60
N ILE A 98 -1.90 23.37 26.15
CA ILE A 98 -1.75 24.79 26.44
C ILE A 98 -3.12 25.37 26.83
N ASP A 99 -3.18 25.98 28.01
CA ASP A 99 -4.29 26.83 28.44
C ASP A 99 -4.15 28.20 27.76
N VAL A 100 -5.16 28.60 26.98
CA VAL A 100 -5.17 29.85 26.20
C VAL A 100 -6.11 30.84 26.89
N GLY A 101 -5.54 31.69 27.75
CA GLY A 101 -6.33 32.55 28.64
C GLY A 101 -7.15 31.72 29.63
N GLU A 102 -8.26 32.26 30.12
CA GLU A 102 -9.10 31.58 31.13
C GLU A 102 -10.12 30.59 30.53
N ARG A 103 -10.33 30.64 29.22
CA ARG A 103 -11.45 29.97 28.54
C ARG A 103 -11.07 29.18 27.29
N GLY A 104 -9.80 29.22 26.90
CA GLY A 104 -9.28 28.52 25.73
C GLY A 104 -8.38 27.35 26.11
N HIS A 105 -8.36 26.32 25.27
CA HIS A 105 -7.49 25.15 25.42
C HIS A 105 -7.00 24.71 24.04
N LEU A 106 -5.68 24.63 23.87
CA LEU A 106 -5.01 24.18 22.64
C LEU A 106 -4.19 22.93 22.95
N TRP A 107 -4.42 21.87 22.20
CA TRP A 107 -3.56 20.71 22.17
C TRP A 107 -3.05 20.45 20.77
N VAL A 108 -1.74 20.26 20.64
CA VAL A 108 -1.09 19.94 19.37
C VAL A 108 -0.19 18.72 19.57
N LYS A 109 -0.23 17.79 18.61
CA LYS A 109 0.64 16.63 18.54
C LYS A 109 1.32 16.58 17.17
N TYR A 110 2.62 16.36 17.16
CA TYR A 110 3.36 15.97 15.97
C TYR A 110 4.01 14.61 16.20
N ALA A 111 3.81 13.68 15.26
CA ALA A 111 4.43 12.36 15.29
C ALA A 111 5.11 12.02 13.96
N LYS A 112 6.25 11.33 14.05
CA LYS A 112 7.08 10.92 12.92
C LYS A 112 7.45 9.44 13.01
N PRO A 113 6.51 8.53 12.75
CA PRO A 113 6.83 7.12 12.62
C PRO A 113 7.68 6.86 11.37
N LYS A 114 8.53 5.84 11.44
CA LYS A 114 9.20 5.25 10.29
C LYS A 114 9.24 3.75 10.53
N TRP A 115 8.93 2.98 9.50
CA TRP A 115 9.00 1.53 9.56
C TRP A 115 9.68 1.00 8.32
N PHE A 116 10.61 0.10 8.53
CA PHE A 116 11.24 -0.69 7.51
C PHE A 116 11.15 -2.16 7.91
N ASN A 117 10.78 -2.99 6.95
CA ASN A 117 10.71 -4.44 7.09
C ASN A 117 11.34 -5.09 5.87
N GLU A 118 12.32 -5.95 6.10
CA GLU A 118 12.83 -6.86 5.06
C GLU A 118 12.14 -8.20 5.23
N SER A 119 10.96 -8.40 4.67
CA SER A 119 10.31 -9.71 4.74
C SER A 119 10.92 -10.67 3.72
N GLY A 120 11.11 -11.91 4.14
CA GLY A 120 11.43 -12.99 3.21
C GLY A 120 10.36 -13.32 2.18
N ASN A 121 9.15 -12.80 2.38
CA ASN A 121 7.96 -13.23 1.69
C ASN A 121 7.21 -12.00 1.18
N SER A 122 7.02 -11.91 -0.12
CA SER A 122 6.14 -10.96 -0.79
C SER A 122 4.68 -11.33 -0.50
N GLY A 123 4.17 -10.96 0.67
CA GLY A 123 2.73 -10.80 0.95
C GLY A 123 1.76 -11.93 0.56
N GLY A 124 2.20 -13.15 0.25
CA GLY A 124 1.33 -14.07 -0.50
C GLY A 124 1.69 -15.55 -0.48
N THR A 125 2.82 -15.97 0.09
CA THR A 125 3.17 -17.40 0.12
C THR A 125 3.34 -17.92 1.54
N LEU A 126 2.52 -17.50 2.50
CA LEU A 126 2.19 -18.38 3.64
C LEU A 126 1.11 -19.34 3.15
N SER A 127 1.49 -20.20 2.21
CA SER A 127 0.60 -21.14 1.58
C SER A 127 0.92 -22.52 2.11
N ASN A 128 -0.02 -23.11 2.84
CA ASN A 128 0.02 -24.53 3.20
C ASN A 128 -0.33 -25.44 2.01
N ARG A 129 -0.23 -24.93 0.78
CA ARG A 129 -0.52 -25.66 -0.46
C ARG A 129 0.77 -25.84 -1.25
N GLU A 130 0.81 -26.92 -2.02
CA GLU A 130 1.79 -27.06 -3.09
C GLU A 130 1.72 -25.85 -4.01
N TYR A 131 2.85 -25.54 -4.65
CA TYR A 131 2.87 -24.53 -5.71
C TYR A 131 1.78 -24.87 -6.73
N SER A 132 0.92 -23.90 -7.04
CA SER A 132 -0.34 -24.14 -7.76
C SER A 132 -0.12 -24.87 -9.09
N TYR A 133 -0.93 -25.89 -9.34
CA TYR A 133 -1.06 -26.60 -10.62
C TYR A 133 -1.98 -25.88 -11.62
N ASN A 134 -2.76 -24.90 -11.15
CA ASN A 134 -3.84 -24.30 -11.92
C ASN A 134 -3.40 -22.98 -12.57
N TYR A 135 -3.44 -23.02 -13.90
CA TYR A 135 -3.39 -21.91 -14.84
C TYR A 135 -4.43 -20.83 -14.52
N PHE A 136 -4.06 -19.55 -14.74
CA PHE A 136 -4.77 -18.47 -15.48
C PHE A 136 -4.07 -17.13 -15.12
N GLY A 137 -3.84 -16.15 -16.00
CA GLY A 137 -4.22 -15.99 -17.42
C GLY A 137 -3.02 -15.68 -18.32
N VAL A 138 -3.26 -15.86 -19.61
CA VAL A 138 -2.29 -15.94 -20.71
C VAL A 138 -1.78 -14.57 -21.19
N ASP A 139 -1.99 -13.53 -20.39
CA ASP A 139 -1.84 -12.12 -20.81
C ASP A 139 -0.92 -11.31 -19.88
N ALA A 140 -0.33 -11.93 -18.86
CA ALA A 140 0.52 -11.23 -17.89
C ALA A 140 2.00 -11.62 -18.06
N LEU A 141 2.84 -10.61 -18.23
CA LEU A 141 4.30 -10.69 -18.02
C LEU A 141 4.69 -11.07 -16.58
N ALA A 142 3.72 -11.22 -15.68
CA ALA A 142 3.93 -11.66 -14.32
C ALA A 142 4.05 -13.19 -14.31
N ILE A 143 5.29 -13.67 -14.15
CA ILE A 143 5.55 -15.06 -13.80
C ILE A 143 4.86 -15.32 -12.46
N ASN A 144 4.05 -16.36 -12.40
CA ASN A 144 3.51 -16.87 -11.14
C ASN A 144 4.27 -18.16 -10.75
N PRO A 145 4.13 -18.64 -9.51
CA PRO A 145 4.79 -19.86 -9.06
C PRO A 145 4.46 -21.13 -9.89
N ALA A 146 3.51 -21.08 -10.83
CA ALA A 146 3.11 -22.21 -11.66
C ALA A 146 3.90 -22.31 -12.99
N PHE A 147 4.68 -21.30 -13.36
CA PHE A 147 5.48 -21.34 -14.58
C PHE A 147 6.68 -22.30 -14.42
N GLY A 148 6.61 -23.45 -15.10
CA GLY A 148 7.73 -24.37 -15.24
C GLY A 148 7.82 -25.50 -14.21
N LEU A 149 7.22 -25.37 -13.02
CA LEU A 149 7.37 -26.40 -11.98
C LEU A 149 6.83 -27.78 -12.36
N LEU A 150 5.85 -27.87 -13.28
CA LEU A 150 4.99 -29.07 -13.39
C LEU A 150 4.61 -29.49 -14.83
N GLN A 151 5.17 -28.88 -15.88
CA GLN A 151 4.94 -29.34 -17.27
C GLN A 151 6.06 -30.30 -17.71
N PRO A 152 5.78 -31.59 -18.01
CA PRO A 152 6.78 -32.61 -18.32
C PRO A 152 7.74 -32.30 -19.48
N SER A 153 7.42 -31.32 -20.32
CA SER A 153 8.20 -30.90 -21.49
C SER A 153 9.08 -29.67 -21.25
N ARG A 154 8.98 -29.00 -20.10
CA ARG A 154 9.77 -27.80 -19.76
C ARG A 154 11.02 -28.24 -18.99
N VAL A 155 12.19 -27.73 -19.37
CA VAL A 155 13.45 -27.95 -18.62
C VAL A 155 13.69 -26.75 -17.71
N MET A 156 13.67 -26.96 -16.40
CA MET A 156 14.00 -25.94 -15.40
C MET A 156 15.49 -26.00 -15.05
N VAL A 157 16.07 -24.83 -14.77
CA VAL A 157 17.41 -24.70 -14.20
C VAL A 157 17.26 -24.09 -12.80
N GLY A 158 17.40 -24.92 -11.76
CA GLY A 158 17.23 -24.53 -10.35
C GLY A 158 16.88 -25.71 -9.43
N ASN A 159 16.97 -25.54 -8.11
CA ASN A 159 16.84 -26.62 -7.10
C ASN A 159 15.49 -26.65 -6.36
N VAL A 160 14.35 -26.67 -7.05
CA VAL A 160 13.03 -26.78 -6.39
C VAL A 160 12.06 -27.70 -7.10
N THR A 161 11.51 -28.66 -6.36
CA THR A 161 10.47 -29.58 -6.82
C THR A 161 9.23 -29.59 -5.91
N SER A 162 9.26 -28.92 -4.74
CA SER A 162 8.13 -28.88 -3.80
C SER A 162 8.21 -27.67 -2.85
N ASN A 163 7.07 -27.16 -2.39
CA ASN A 163 6.99 -26.08 -1.39
C ASN A 163 7.45 -26.59 0.00
N PRO A 164 8.55 -26.07 0.58
CA PRO A 164 9.04 -26.54 1.88
C PRO A 164 8.08 -26.23 3.04
N GLN A 165 7.16 -25.25 2.91
CA GLN A 165 6.15 -24.92 3.92
C GLN A 165 5.16 -26.04 4.22
N LEU A 166 5.01 -26.99 3.29
CA LEU A 166 4.19 -28.18 3.49
C LEU A 166 4.72 -29.09 4.59
N LYS A 167 6.05 -29.08 4.80
CA LYS A 167 6.72 -29.86 5.83
C LYS A 167 6.99 -29.03 7.08
N ASP A 168 7.42 -27.79 6.92
CA ASP A 168 7.64 -26.85 8.01
C ASP A 168 7.14 -25.45 7.63
N PRO A 169 6.05 -24.96 8.26
CA PRO A 169 5.48 -23.64 7.95
C PRO A 169 6.44 -22.49 8.24
N ARG A 170 7.57 -22.72 8.92
CA ARG A 170 8.63 -21.72 9.15
C ARG A 170 9.73 -21.71 8.10
N THR A 171 9.61 -22.49 7.03
CA THR A 171 10.58 -22.48 5.93
C THR A 171 10.00 -21.80 4.70
N ALA A 172 10.82 -21.21 3.84
CA ALA A 172 10.38 -20.79 2.51
C ALA A 172 11.55 -20.91 1.53
N ASN A 173 11.25 -20.83 0.24
CA ASN A 173 12.24 -20.94 -0.82
C ASN A 173 12.04 -19.81 -1.82
N THR A 174 12.97 -18.85 -1.82
CA THR A 174 12.97 -17.69 -2.73
C THR A 174 14.40 -17.26 -2.98
N ASP A 175 14.66 -16.74 -4.18
CA ASP A 175 15.95 -16.15 -4.54
C ASP A 175 16.04 -14.66 -4.20
N PHE A 176 14.99 -14.07 -3.61
CA PHE A 176 14.88 -12.64 -3.41
C PHE A 176 14.33 -12.24 -2.05
N GLN A 177 14.93 -11.21 -1.47
CA GLN A 177 14.48 -10.61 -0.23
C GLN A 177 13.52 -9.46 -0.55
N THR A 178 12.25 -9.61 -0.18
CA THR A 178 11.29 -8.50 -0.29
C THR A 178 11.64 -7.42 0.72
N ARG A 179 11.49 -6.15 0.32
CA ARG A 179 11.60 -5.01 1.23
C ARG A 179 10.31 -4.19 1.20
N ILE A 180 9.90 -3.75 2.37
CA ILE A 180 8.81 -2.80 2.57
C ILE A 180 9.36 -1.66 3.43
N LYS A 181 9.22 -0.44 2.95
CA LYS A 181 9.64 0.76 3.62
C LYS A 181 8.47 1.73 3.66
N ASN A 182 8.01 2.06 4.86
CA ASN A 182 7.11 3.18 5.07
C ASN A 182 7.90 4.33 5.72
N SER A 183 8.05 5.41 4.98
CA SER A 183 8.86 6.57 5.37
C SER A 183 8.14 7.87 5.01
N GLY A 184 8.75 9.01 5.32
CA GLY A 184 8.10 10.30 5.11
C GLY A 184 6.82 10.47 5.92
N ILE A 185 6.60 9.66 6.97
CA ILE A 185 5.38 9.74 7.75
C ILE A 185 5.43 10.96 8.65
N ASN A 186 4.53 11.91 8.44
CA ASN A 186 4.38 13.08 9.29
C ASN A 186 2.91 13.18 9.67
N ILE A 187 2.62 13.18 10.97
CA ILE A 187 1.27 13.26 11.52
C ILE A 187 1.22 14.51 12.40
N LEU A 188 0.34 15.45 12.06
CA LEU A 188 0.05 16.63 12.85
C LEU A 188 -1.43 16.61 13.24
N THR A 189 -1.71 16.74 14.52
CA THR A 189 -3.08 16.86 15.05
C THR A 189 -3.16 18.09 15.92
N ALA A 190 -4.20 18.90 15.74
CA ALA A 190 -4.43 20.10 16.53
C ALA A 190 -5.89 20.16 16.97
N HIS A 191 -6.13 20.28 18.27
CA HIS A 191 -7.45 20.51 18.85
C HIS A 191 -7.43 21.86 19.55
N TYR A 192 -8.37 22.73 19.23
CA TYR A 192 -8.57 23.98 19.95
C TYR A 192 -10.01 24.07 20.44
N THR A 193 -10.21 24.45 21.69
CA THR A 193 -11.53 24.72 22.25
C THR A 193 -11.53 26.11 22.87
N GLN A 194 -12.57 26.89 22.62
CA GLN A 194 -12.78 28.20 23.22
C GLN A 194 -14.20 28.27 23.78
N LYS A 195 -14.31 28.54 25.07
CA LYS A 195 -15.60 28.75 25.74
C LYS A 195 -16.01 30.22 25.64
N PHE A 196 -17.24 30.45 25.19
CA PHE A 196 -17.92 31.75 25.25
C PHE A 196 -19.10 31.67 26.21
N ASP A 197 -19.70 32.81 26.55
CA ASP A 197 -20.81 32.81 27.51
C ASP A 197 -22.06 32.07 26.99
N ALA A 198 -22.27 31.99 25.68
CA ALA A 198 -23.47 31.38 25.10
C ALA A 198 -23.21 30.05 24.36
N PHE A 199 -21.97 29.78 23.97
CA PHE A 199 -21.59 28.63 23.15
C PHE A 199 -20.12 28.27 23.34
N ASP A 200 -19.77 27.05 22.96
CA ASP A 200 -18.39 26.61 22.83
C ASP A 200 -18.02 26.52 21.35
N LEU A 201 -16.81 26.98 21.01
CA LEU A 201 -16.16 26.78 19.72
C LEU A 201 -15.15 25.65 19.87
N LYS A 202 -15.16 24.69 18.95
CA LYS A 202 -14.17 23.62 18.86
C LYS A 202 -13.64 23.52 17.45
N TYR A 203 -12.32 23.50 17.31
CA TYR A 203 -11.60 23.23 16.07
C TYR A 203 -10.79 21.94 16.18
N ILE A 204 -10.82 21.13 15.12
CA ILE A 204 -10.02 19.92 14.97
C ILE A 204 -9.32 20.00 13.62
N GLY A 205 -7.99 20.04 13.63
CA GLY A 205 -7.13 20.01 12.44
C GLY A 205 -6.28 18.75 12.42
N GLY A 206 -6.10 18.19 11.22
CA GLY A 206 -5.28 17.02 10.97
C GLY A 206 -4.49 17.18 9.68
N PHE A 207 -3.24 16.71 9.69
CA PHE A 207 -2.43 16.48 8.50
C PHE A 207 -1.69 15.17 8.68
N ASP A 208 -1.73 14.35 7.65
CA ASP A 208 -0.93 13.14 7.58
C ASP A 208 -0.31 13.04 6.19
N SER A 209 0.89 12.47 6.15
CA SER A 209 1.56 12.10 4.89
C SER A 209 2.32 10.80 5.10
N TYR A 210 2.56 10.04 4.04
CA TYR A 210 3.52 8.94 4.01
C TYR A 210 3.92 8.57 2.58
N THR A 211 5.07 7.91 2.47
CA THR A 211 5.54 7.20 1.29
C THR A 211 5.77 5.74 1.66
N TYR A 212 4.98 4.86 1.07
CA TYR A 212 5.14 3.41 1.16
C TYR A 212 5.84 2.91 -0.10
N ASP A 213 6.97 2.24 0.04
CA ASP A 213 7.75 1.62 -1.03
C ASP A 213 7.86 0.13 -0.72
N GLN A 214 7.28 -0.68 -1.60
CA GLN A 214 7.44 -2.12 -1.61
C GLN A 214 8.20 -2.52 -2.87
N TYR A 215 9.22 -3.35 -2.67
CA TYR A 215 9.94 -4.00 -3.76
C TYR A 215 10.00 -5.49 -3.47
N SER A 216 9.34 -6.26 -4.32
CA SER A 216 9.05 -7.68 -4.13
C SER A 216 9.41 -8.51 -5.34
N ASP A 217 9.55 -9.80 -5.09
CA ASP A 217 9.61 -10.82 -6.13
C ASP A 217 8.24 -11.05 -6.77
N SER A 218 8.20 -11.24 -8.10
CA SER A 218 6.94 -11.43 -8.83
C SER A 218 6.52 -12.90 -8.89
N ASP A 219 7.47 -13.83 -8.91
CA ASP A 219 7.19 -15.27 -9.03
C ASP A 219 7.20 -16.02 -7.69
N GLY A 220 7.87 -15.47 -6.67
CA GLY A 220 7.91 -16.02 -5.32
C GLY A 220 8.65 -17.35 -5.24
N LEU A 221 9.51 -17.67 -6.21
CA LEU A 221 10.26 -18.91 -6.34
C LEU A 221 11.74 -18.62 -6.63
N PRO A 222 12.68 -19.54 -6.34
CA PRO A 222 14.08 -19.36 -6.70
C PRO A 222 14.40 -19.91 -8.11
N ILE A 223 13.44 -19.82 -9.04
CA ILE A 223 13.63 -20.32 -10.40
C ILE A 223 14.45 -19.27 -11.15
N LEU A 224 15.63 -19.66 -11.62
CA LEU A 224 16.47 -18.73 -12.38
C LEU A 224 16.00 -18.60 -13.83
N SER A 225 15.67 -19.74 -14.45
CA SER A 225 15.13 -19.79 -15.81
C SER A 225 14.41 -21.10 -16.10
N PHE A 226 13.56 -21.10 -17.11
CA PHE A 226 12.98 -22.32 -17.68
C PHE A 226 12.88 -22.22 -19.21
N GLN A 227 12.93 -23.37 -19.86
CA GLN A 227 12.75 -23.47 -21.30
C GLN A 227 11.32 -23.85 -21.66
N VAL A 228 10.69 -23.03 -22.50
CA VAL A 228 9.45 -23.31 -23.21
C VAL A 228 9.82 -24.06 -24.50
N PRO A 229 9.67 -25.40 -24.60
CA PRO A 229 9.85 -26.10 -25.88
C PRO A 229 8.96 -25.54 -26.97
N LEU A 230 9.43 -25.78 -28.19
CA LEU A 230 8.69 -25.57 -29.42
C LEU A 230 7.38 -26.36 -29.38
N ASN A 231 6.29 -25.73 -29.84
CA ASN A 231 5.06 -26.48 -30.06
C ASN A 231 5.26 -27.53 -31.16
N VAL A 232 5.06 -28.78 -30.80
CA VAL A 232 5.01 -29.93 -31.70
C VAL A 232 3.63 -30.56 -31.58
N SER A 233 2.63 -29.90 -32.17
CA SER A 233 1.29 -30.45 -32.33
C SER A 233 1.28 -31.52 -33.43
N PRO A 234 0.49 -32.61 -33.28
CA PRO A 234 0.24 -33.54 -34.37
C PRO A 234 -0.58 -32.92 -35.51
N LEU A 235 -1.18 -31.74 -35.32
CA LEU A 235 -1.88 -30.98 -36.34
C LEU A 235 -0.93 -29.95 -36.99
N PRO A 236 -0.60 -30.08 -38.29
CA PRO A 236 0.36 -29.17 -38.97
C PRO A 236 -0.05 -27.69 -38.91
N SER A 237 -1.34 -27.39 -38.85
CA SER A 237 -1.87 -26.02 -38.73
C SER A 237 -1.60 -25.35 -37.38
N GLN A 238 -1.14 -26.12 -36.38
CA GLN A 238 -0.76 -25.63 -35.05
C GLN A 238 0.76 -25.63 -34.84
N ASN A 239 1.53 -26.14 -35.81
CA ASN A 239 3.00 -26.15 -35.79
C ASN A 239 3.55 -24.88 -36.42
N THR A 240 3.52 -23.80 -35.67
CA THR A 240 4.05 -22.50 -36.12
C THR A 240 5.57 -22.48 -36.28
N CYS A 241 6.31 -23.37 -35.62
CA CYS A 241 7.77 -23.33 -35.60
C CYS A 241 8.52 -24.54 -36.17
N GLN A 242 7.83 -25.64 -36.53
CA GLN A 242 8.50 -26.84 -37.06
C GLN A 242 9.16 -26.60 -38.43
N TYR A 243 8.66 -25.63 -39.20
CA TYR A 243 9.07 -25.39 -40.59
C TYR A 243 9.85 -24.08 -40.80
N VAL A 244 10.21 -23.37 -39.74
CA VAL A 244 10.90 -22.08 -39.85
C VAL A 244 12.38 -22.23 -39.45
N PRO A 245 13.32 -22.06 -40.40
CA PRO A 245 14.75 -22.13 -40.12
C PRO A 245 15.16 -21.13 -39.02
N GLY A 246 15.86 -21.60 -37.99
CA GLY A 246 16.34 -20.77 -36.88
C GLY A 246 15.43 -20.72 -35.65
N CYS A 247 14.24 -21.33 -35.69
CA CYS A 247 13.37 -21.39 -34.52
C CYS A 247 13.98 -22.26 -33.39
N LYS A 248 13.99 -21.73 -32.17
CA LYS A 248 14.53 -22.40 -30.96
C LYS A 248 13.51 -22.34 -29.80
N PRO A 249 13.58 -23.26 -28.83
CA PRO A 249 12.86 -23.13 -27.57
C PRO A 249 13.09 -21.75 -26.94
N LEU A 250 12.04 -21.18 -26.35
CA LEU A 250 12.13 -19.88 -25.69
C LEU A 250 12.62 -20.08 -24.26
N THR A 251 13.79 -19.53 -23.94
CA THR A 251 14.25 -19.41 -22.55
C THR A 251 13.59 -18.20 -21.92
N ILE A 252 12.86 -18.42 -20.82
CA ILE A 252 12.31 -17.37 -19.98
C ILE A 252 13.28 -17.16 -18.81
N ASP A 253 13.77 -15.94 -18.65
CA ASP A 253 14.51 -15.51 -17.47
C ASP A 253 13.52 -15.13 -16.37
N ALA A 254 13.57 -15.89 -15.28
CA ALA A 254 12.70 -15.70 -14.12
C ALA A 254 13.40 -14.88 -13.01
N SER A 255 14.74 -14.92 -12.96
CA SER A 255 15.55 -14.34 -11.89
C SER A 255 15.45 -12.81 -11.73
N GLY A 256 15.06 -12.11 -12.80
CA GLY A 256 14.96 -10.64 -12.82
C GLY A 256 13.54 -10.08 -12.70
N ASN A 257 12.52 -10.91 -12.45
CA ASN A 257 11.14 -10.40 -12.39
C ASN A 257 10.81 -9.83 -11.02
N ARG A 258 10.62 -8.51 -10.97
CA ARG A 258 10.42 -7.77 -9.72
C ARG A 258 9.20 -6.88 -9.83
N PHE A 259 8.55 -6.64 -8.71
CA PHE A 259 7.42 -5.74 -8.60
C PHE A 259 7.74 -4.62 -7.64
N SER A 260 7.58 -3.38 -8.09
CA SER A 260 7.64 -2.18 -7.27
C SER A 260 6.24 -1.61 -7.13
N TYR A 261 5.83 -1.38 -5.89
CA TYR A 261 4.61 -0.67 -5.54
C TYR A 261 5.02 0.51 -4.68
N ILE A 262 4.74 1.72 -5.17
CA ILE A 262 5.00 2.95 -4.44
C ILE A 262 3.66 3.61 -4.18
N GLU A 263 3.49 4.16 -2.98
CA GLU A 263 2.29 4.90 -2.61
C GLU A 263 2.70 6.15 -1.85
N ASP A 264 2.49 7.29 -2.49
CA ASP A 264 2.66 8.62 -1.92
C ASP A 264 1.30 9.19 -1.61
N LYS A 265 1.02 9.38 -0.32
CA LYS A 265 -0.26 9.88 0.14
C LYS A 265 -0.09 11.03 1.12
N TYR A 266 -0.93 12.04 0.99
CA TYR A 266 -1.16 12.99 2.07
C TYR A 266 -2.63 13.36 2.15
N TRP A 267 -3.08 13.74 3.35
CA TRP A 267 -4.39 14.33 3.54
C TRP A 267 -4.38 15.40 4.62
N ILE A 268 -5.31 16.34 4.48
CA ILE A 268 -5.63 17.34 5.48
C ILE A 268 -7.12 17.23 5.83
N SER A 269 -7.43 17.51 7.08
CA SER A 269 -8.81 17.65 7.53
C SER A 269 -8.94 18.81 8.50
N HIS A 270 -10.02 19.58 8.33
CA HIS A 270 -10.38 20.67 9.22
C HIS A 270 -11.85 20.54 9.59
N GLU A 271 -12.15 20.62 10.87
CA GLU A 271 -13.50 20.64 11.40
C GLU A 271 -13.65 21.79 12.38
N ILE A 272 -14.72 22.56 12.24
CA ILE A 272 -15.12 23.59 13.19
C ILE A 272 -16.53 23.24 13.67
N ASN A 273 -16.73 23.25 14.97
CA ASN A 273 -18.00 23.05 15.65
C ASN A 273 -18.30 24.23 16.55
N ILE A 274 -19.56 24.67 16.53
CA ILE A 274 -20.11 25.62 17.48
C ILE A 274 -21.30 24.93 18.14
N SER A 275 -21.31 24.86 19.46
CA SER A 275 -22.36 24.18 20.22
C SER A 275 -22.85 25.00 21.39
N SER A 276 -24.14 24.90 21.72
CA SER A 276 -24.68 25.45 22.96
C SER A 276 -23.95 24.86 24.18
N ASN A 277 -23.67 25.72 25.15
CA ASN A 277 -23.05 25.30 26.42
C ASN A 277 -23.91 25.67 27.65
N GLN A 278 -24.99 26.41 27.45
CA GLN A 278 -25.89 26.81 28.52
C GLN A 278 -26.89 25.70 28.85
N PRO A 279 -27.19 25.46 30.14
CA PRO A 279 -28.26 24.56 30.54
C PRO A 279 -29.60 25.03 29.97
N GLY A 280 -30.37 24.14 29.35
CA GLY A 280 -31.67 24.49 28.81
C GLY A 280 -32.34 23.35 28.06
N PRO A 281 -33.64 23.46 27.77
CA PRO A 281 -34.41 22.45 27.05
C PRO A 281 -33.96 22.31 25.60
N LEU A 282 -33.30 23.31 25.03
CA LEU A 282 -32.80 23.30 23.66
C LEU A 282 -31.26 23.25 23.68
N GLN A 283 -30.69 22.22 23.08
CA GLN A 283 -29.27 22.11 22.79
C GLN A 283 -29.07 22.04 21.27
N TRP A 284 -27.96 22.57 20.78
CA TRP A 284 -27.66 22.56 19.36
C TRP A 284 -26.17 22.51 19.09
N ILE A 285 -25.82 22.01 17.91
CA ILE A 285 -24.48 22.06 17.34
C ILE A 285 -24.59 22.37 15.85
N VAL A 286 -23.71 23.23 15.36
CA VAL A 286 -23.51 23.50 13.93
C VAL A 286 -22.04 23.33 13.64
N GLY A 287 -21.71 22.67 12.54
CA GLY A 287 -20.34 22.43 12.15
C GLY A 287 -20.09 22.50 10.65
N ALA A 288 -18.83 22.75 10.33
CA ALA A 288 -18.30 22.73 8.98
C ALA A 288 -17.08 21.81 8.94
N TYR A 289 -16.96 21.05 7.86
CA TYR A 289 -15.89 20.09 7.65
C TYR A 289 -15.30 20.25 6.26
N TYR A 290 -13.97 20.20 6.18
CA TYR A 290 -13.21 20.17 4.94
C TYR A 290 -12.17 19.06 5.00
N PHE A 291 -12.07 18.30 3.92
CA PHE A 291 -11.08 17.25 3.73
C PHE A 291 -10.51 17.32 2.33
N LYS A 292 -9.21 17.14 2.22
CA LYS A 292 -8.52 16.97 0.94
C LYS A 292 -7.47 15.89 1.08
N ASP A 293 -7.49 14.91 0.18
CA ASP A 293 -6.39 13.97 0.01
C ASP A 293 -5.83 14.01 -1.41
N ARG A 294 -4.56 13.61 -1.52
CA ARG A 294 -3.94 13.24 -2.78
C ARG A 294 -3.30 11.87 -2.60
N TYR A 295 -3.48 11.04 -3.61
CA TYR A 295 -3.00 9.67 -3.64
C TYR A 295 -2.32 9.43 -4.99
N HIS A 296 -1.01 9.18 -4.96
CA HIS A 296 -0.24 8.80 -6.14
C HIS A 296 0.33 7.41 -5.91
N ASN A 297 0.08 6.50 -6.86
CA ASN A 297 0.42 5.10 -6.72
C ASN A 297 1.01 4.53 -8.01
N PRO A 298 2.31 4.74 -8.28
CA PRO A 298 2.97 4.07 -9.38
C PRO A 298 3.29 2.62 -9.01
N GLN A 299 2.97 1.72 -9.93
CA GLN A 299 3.23 0.29 -9.86
C GLN A 299 4.03 -0.14 -11.08
N ILE A 300 5.10 -0.88 -10.87
CA ILE A 300 6.04 -1.25 -11.93
C ILE A 300 6.39 -2.71 -11.79
N SER A 301 6.19 -3.49 -12.85
CA SER A 301 6.81 -4.80 -12.99
C SER A 301 8.04 -4.68 -13.88
N TYR A 302 9.15 -5.24 -13.43
CA TYR A 302 10.40 -5.35 -14.15
C TYR A 302 10.58 -6.77 -14.67
N SER A 303 11.27 -6.91 -15.79
CA SER A 303 11.72 -8.19 -16.33
C SER A 303 13.11 -8.06 -16.93
N SER A 304 13.95 -9.05 -16.67
CA SER A 304 15.27 -9.18 -17.30
C SER A 304 15.24 -9.85 -18.67
N GLN A 305 14.06 -10.26 -19.15
CA GLN A 305 13.93 -10.91 -20.45
C GLN A 305 14.45 -9.99 -21.57
N PRO A 306 15.42 -10.42 -22.40
CA PRO A 306 16.07 -9.54 -23.38
C PRO A 306 15.11 -8.83 -24.35
N GLY A 307 14.00 -9.50 -24.69
CA GLY A 307 12.94 -8.95 -25.55
C GLY A 307 12.26 -7.70 -25.01
N ILE A 308 12.26 -7.51 -23.69
CA ILE A 308 11.61 -6.40 -23.01
C ILE A 308 12.37 -5.09 -23.20
N TYR A 309 13.70 -5.14 -23.35
CA TYR A 309 14.54 -3.94 -23.50
C TYR A 309 14.48 -3.30 -24.89
N THR A 310 14.13 -4.10 -25.90
CA THR A 310 14.02 -3.67 -27.30
C THR A 310 12.66 -4.10 -27.88
N PRO A 311 11.55 -3.54 -27.37
CA PRO A 311 10.23 -3.93 -27.84
C PRO A 311 10.05 -3.54 -29.32
N SER A 312 9.20 -4.29 -30.00
CA SER A 312 8.63 -4.02 -31.30
C SER A 312 7.31 -3.25 -31.15
N GLY A 313 7.08 -2.27 -32.02
CA GLY A 313 5.80 -1.55 -32.05
C GLY A 313 4.73 -2.42 -32.71
N ALA A 314 3.57 -2.57 -32.07
CA ALA A 314 2.48 -3.40 -32.57
C ALA A 314 1.66 -2.78 -33.70
N ALA A 315 1.76 -1.46 -33.87
CA ALA A 315 0.96 -0.76 -34.85
C ALA A 315 1.51 -1.00 -36.27
N VAL A 316 0.70 -1.65 -37.11
CA VAL A 316 0.85 -1.63 -38.58
C VAL A 316 0.86 -0.15 -39.00
N GLY A 317 2.06 0.41 -39.25
CA GLY A 317 2.22 1.81 -39.66
C GLY A 317 2.92 2.74 -38.65
N ASN A 318 3.57 2.24 -37.59
CA ASN A 318 4.51 3.06 -36.81
C ASN A 318 5.98 2.81 -37.23
N PRO A 319 6.52 3.58 -38.21
CA PRO A 319 7.88 3.39 -38.71
C PRO A 319 8.99 3.84 -37.73
N LEU A 320 8.63 4.41 -36.56
CA LEU A 320 9.60 4.91 -35.58
C LEU A 320 10.01 3.87 -34.52
N GLY A 321 9.38 2.69 -34.50
CA GLY A 321 9.58 1.70 -33.44
C GLY A 321 8.98 2.12 -32.10
N SER A 322 8.89 1.19 -31.14
CA SER A 322 8.57 1.54 -29.74
C SER A 322 9.78 2.12 -29.04
N ALA A 323 9.57 3.05 -28.10
CA ALA A 323 10.64 3.61 -27.29
C ALA A 323 11.44 2.50 -26.59
N LEU A 324 12.77 2.62 -26.61
CA LEU A 324 13.68 1.73 -25.88
C LEU A 324 13.26 1.65 -24.41
N ASN A 325 13.17 0.43 -23.90
CA ASN A 325 12.79 0.17 -22.51
C ASN A 325 14.05 -0.15 -21.71
N ARG A 326 14.89 0.86 -21.49
CA ARG A 326 16.21 0.69 -20.86
C ARG A 326 16.13 0.18 -19.42
N ASN A 327 15.00 0.38 -18.77
CA ASN A 327 14.76 -0.01 -17.37
C ASN A 327 14.21 -1.42 -17.24
N GLY A 328 13.86 -2.10 -18.34
CA GLY A 328 13.26 -3.43 -18.31
C GLY A 328 11.83 -3.45 -17.75
N GLU A 329 11.11 -2.32 -17.82
CA GLU A 329 9.74 -2.19 -17.33
C GLU A 329 8.79 -2.98 -18.22
N SER A 330 8.29 -4.09 -17.73
CA SER A 330 7.37 -4.95 -18.46
C SER A 330 5.93 -4.42 -18.32
N TYR A 331 5.60 -3.90 -17.14
CA TYR A 331 4.33 -3.26 -16.83
C TYR A 331 4.60 -1.97 -16.05
N PHE A 332 3.88 -0.91 -16.39
CA PHE A 332 3.85 0.33 -15.65
C PHE A 332 2.39 0.74 -15.51
N PHE A 333 1.99 1.10 -14.30
CA PHE A 333 0.70 1.67 -14.00
C PHE A 333 0.91 2.85 -13.09
N ASP A 334 0.33 3.97 -13.44
CA ASP A 334 0.36 5.16 -12.62
C ASP A 334 -1.05 5.68 -12.44
N TYR A 335 -1.36 5.99 -11.19
CA TYR A 335 -2.64 6.48 -10.75
C TYR A 335 -2.38 7.67 -9.82
N ASP A 336 -2.94 8.82 -10.16
CA ASP A 336 -2.97 10.00 -9.30
C ASP A 336 -4.43 10.44 -9.15
N MET A 337 -4.87 10.61 -7.91
CA MET A 337 -6.23 11.01 -7.57
C MET A 337 -6.19 12.03 -6.45
N THR A 338 -6.96 13.10 -6.62
CA THR A 338 -7.25 14.09 -5.59
C THR A 338 -8.73 14.00 -5.23
N THR A 339 -9.04 13.82 -3.94
CA THR A 339 -10.42 13.92 -3.42
C THR A 339 -10.54 15.16 -2.55
N GLU A 340 -11.54 15.98 -2.83
CA GLU A 340 -12.01 17.03 -1.93
C GLU A 340 -13.39 16.70 -1.40
N SER A 341 -13.63 16.96 -0.11
CA SER A 341 -14.93 16.81 0.52
C SER A 341 -15.20 18.03 1.40
N ARG A 342 -16.38 18.61 1.24
CA ARG A 342 -16.85 19.76 2.01
C ARG A 342 -18.20 19.41 2.60
N ALA A 343 -18.40 19.68 3.88
CA ALA A 343 -19.69 19.46 4.51
C ALA A 343 -20.07 20.57 5.47
N VAL A 344 -21.37 20.80 5.58
CA VAL A 344 -21.99 21.57 6.64
C VAL A 344 -23.03 20.70 7.30
N PHE A 345 -23.12 20.79 8.62
CA PHE A 345 -24.07 20.00 9.39
C PHE A 345 -24.58 20.77 10.58
N GLY A 346 -25.73 20.36 11.07
CA GLY A 346 -26.27 20.83 12.33
C GLY A 346 -27.19 19.81 12.95
N GLN A 347 -27.31 19.87 14.27
CA GLN A 347 -28.24 19.07 15.03
C GLN A 347 -28.86 19.93 16.12
N ILE A 348 -30.13 19.67 16.40
CA ILE A 348 -30.89 20.24 17.49
C ILE A 348 -31.43 19.09 18.34
N ASP A 349 -31.28 19.23 19.64
CA ASP A 349 -31.84 18.37 20.68
C ASP A 349 -32.79 19.20 21.53
N TRP A 350 -34.09 18.90 21.48
CA TRP A 350 -35.12 19.62 22.21
C TRP A 350 -35.85 18.70 23.20
N LYS A 351 -35.65 18.95 24.49
CA LYS A 351 -36.43 18.37 25.58
C LYS A 351 -37.69 19.19 25.79
N PHE A 352 -38.81 18.71 25.24
CA PHE A 352 -40.10 19.39 25.34
C PHE A 352 -40.95 18.88 26.52
N GLN A 353 -40.56 17.75 27.13
CA GLN A 353 -41.07 17.23 28.40
C GLN A 353 -39.94 16.47 29.13
N ASP A 354 -40.13 16.14 30.40
CA ASP A 354 -39.10 15.47 31.23
C ASP A 354 -38.67 14.10 30.68
N VAL A 355 -39.57 13.41 29.98
CA VAL A 355 -39.34 12.07 29.43
C VAL A 355 -39.21 12.05 27.90
N TRP A 356 -39.43 13.18 27.24
CA TRP A 356 -39.42 13.26 25.78
C TRP A 356 -38.36 14.24 25.26
N GLN A 357 -37.47 13.71 24.42
CA GLN A 357 -36.49 14.47 23.67
C GLN A 357 -36.70 14.24 22.18
N PHE A 358 -36.77 15.32 21.42
CA PHE A 358 -36.75 15.31 19.97
C PHE A 358 -35.34 15.68 19.48
N THR A 359 -34.79 14.87 18.58
CA THR A 359 -33.51 15.13 17.93
C THR A 359 -33.70 15.22 16.43
N ALA A 360 -33.25 16.32 15.84
CA ALA A 360 -33.22 16.50 14.39
C ALA A 360 -31.82 16.93 13.97
N GLY A 361 -31.26 16.25 12.97
CA GLY A 361 -29.95 16.57 12.40
C GLY A 361 -30.01 16.58 10.88
N LEU A 362 -29.29 17.52 10.27
CA LEU A 362 -29.11 17.61 8.83
C LEU A 362 -27.61 17.73 8.52
N ARG A 363 -27.17 17.07 7.45
CA ARG A 363 -25.83 17.22 6.89
C ARG A 363 -25.93 17.32 5.38
N TYR A 364 -25.28 18.32 4.82
CA TYR A 364 -25.02 18.43 3.39
C TYR A 364 -23.53 18.17 3.15
N THR A 365 -23.19 17.28 2.22
CA THR A 365 -21.81 16.97 1.84
C THR A 365 -21.68 17.04 0.32
N ALA A 366 -20.66 17.73 -0.15
CA ALA A 366 -20.28 17.81 -1.55
C ALA A 366 -18.87 17.24 -1.71
N ASP A 367 -18.74 16.23 -2.58
CA ASP A 367 -17.48 15.58 -2.89
C ASP A 367 -17.07 15.90 -4.33
N HIS A 368 -15.80 16.20 -4.53
CA HIS A 368 -15.18 16.32 -5.85
C HIS A 368 -13.99 15.38 -5.93
N LYS A 369 -13.87 14.65 -7.03
CA LYS A 369 -12.76 13.73 -7.29
C LYS A 369 -12.28 13.97 -8.71
N GLU A 370 -10.98 14.13 -8.84
CA GLU A 370 -10.30 14.25 -10.12
C GLU A 370 -9.00 13.45 -10.07
N GLY A 371 -8.58 12.94 -11.21
CA GLY A 371 -7.40 12.11 -11.29
C GLY A 371 -7.13 11.64 -12.70
N TYR A 372 -6.01 10.95 -12.86
CA TYR A 372 -5.68 10.24 -14.08
C TYR A 372 -5.21 8.84 -13.76
N GLU A 373 -5.34 7.99 -14.76
CA GLU A 373 -4.76 6.67 -14.79
C GLU A 373 -3.97 6.56 -16.09
N SER A 374 -2.77 6.01 -16.02
CA SER A 374 -1.97 5.68 -17.19
C SER A 374 -1.40 4.29 -17.01
N PHE A 375 -1.34 3.53 -18.09
CA PHE A 375 -0.75 2.20 -18.05
C PHE A 375 0.07 1.95 -19.31
N ARG A 376 1.19 1.26 -19.14
CA ARG A 376 2.01 0.70 -20.20
C ARG A 376 2.18 -0.79 -19.97
N SER A 377 1.96 -1.59 -21.01
CA SER A 377 2.17 -3.03 -20.93
C SER A 377 2.91 -3.53 -22.16
N LEU A 378 3.98 -4.31 -21.93
CA LEU A 378 4.71 -5.02 -22.96
C LEU A 378 4.25 -6.49 -22.98
N CYS A 379 4.39 -7.21 -24.08
CA CYS A 379 4.07 -8.65 -24.12
C CYS A 379 5.08 -9.38 -24.99
N MET A 380 5.56 -10.56 -24.59
CA MET A 380 6.52 -11.33 -25.40
C MET A 380 5.87 -12.06 -26.59
N THR A 381 4.55 -11.95 -26.78
CA THR A 381 3.80 -12.78 -27.73
C THR A 381 2.69 -11.97 -28.43
N PRO A 382 2.30 -12.31 -29.67
CA PRO A 382 1.20 -11.66 -30.38
C PRO A 382 -0.18 -11.83 -29.72
N SER A 383 -0.24 -12.54 -28.60
CA SER A 383 -1.47 -13.01 -27.99
C SER A 383 -1.57 -12.60 -26.52
N CYS A 384 -1.50 -11.30 -26.22
CA CYS A 384 -2.15 -10.78 -24.99
C CYS A 384 -3.70 -10.97 -25.03
N ILE A 385 -4.19 -11.91 -25.86
CA ILE A 385 -5.55 -12.33 -26.20
C ILE A 385 -5.54 -13.83 -26.63
N GLY A 386 -4.59 -14.68 -26.19
CA GLY A 386 -4.58 -16.08 -26.68
C GLY A 386 -3.47 -17.05 -26.24
N ASP A 387 -3.69 -18.31 -26.61
CA ASP A 387 -3.13 -19.55 -26.04
C ASP A 387 -1.60 -19.75 -26.14
N PRO A 388 -0.91 -20.12 -25.03
CA PRO A 388 0.53 -20.31 -24.97
C PRO A 388 1.09 -21.54 -25.68
N ARG A 389 0.23 -22.34 -26.34
CA ARG A 389 0.65 -23.47 -27.14
C ARG A 389 1.34 -23.08 -28.45
N VAL A 390 1.54 -21.81 -28.81
CA VAL A 390 2.03 -21.42 -30.16
C VAL A 390 3.56 -21.18 -30.24
N TYR A 391 4.32 -21.41 -29.17
CA TYR A 391 5.66 -20.79 -29.08
C TYR A 391 6.84 -21.56 -29.66
N GLY A 392 7.57 -20.83 -30.50
CA GLY A 392 9.00 -20.83 -30.72
C GLY A 392 9.40 -19.46 -31.30
N THR A 393 10.63 -19.01 -31.11
CA THR A 393 11.04 -17.65 -31.55
C THR A 393 11.20 -17.59 -33.07
N LEU A 394 10.16 -17.13 -33.77
CA LEU A 394 10.19 -16.90 -35.23
C LEU A 394 11.03 -15.68 -35.61
N VAL A 395 11.05 -14.64 -34.77
CA VAL A 395 11.63 -13.33 -35.10
C VAL A 395 12.17 -12.65 -33.84
N GLY A 396 13.47 -12.79 -33.55
CA GLY A 396 14.22 -11.90 -32.64
C GLY A 396 13.86 -11.90 -31.14
N GLY A 397 12.76 -12.53 -30.71
CA GLY A 397 12.37 -12.58 -29.30
C GLY A 397 11.99 -11.22 -28.70
N ALA A 398 11.64 -10.22 -29.52
CA ALA A 398 11.25 -8.89 -29.05
C ALA A 398 9.86 -8.90 -28.40
N ALA A 399 9.68 -8.12 -27.34
CA ALA A 399 8.37 -7.85 -26.76
C ALA A 399 7.55 -6.93 -27.68
N LEU A 400 6.25 -6.81 -27.43
CA LEU A 400 5.27 -6.04 -28.17
C LEU A 400 4.69 -4.97 -27.23
N ASP A 401 4.70 -3.71 -27.62
CA ASP A 401 4.04 -2.64 -26.83
C ASP A 401 2.55 -2.54 -27.18
N ILE A 402 1.69 -3.12 -26.35
CA ILE A 402 0.24 -3.21 -26.62
C ILE A 402 -0.57 -1.99 -26.18
N THR A 403 0.02 -1.08 -25.41
CA THR A 403 -0.64 0.18 -25.04
C THR A 403 -1.01 1.00 -26.27
N THR A 404 -0.21 0.89 -27.33
CA THR A 404 -0.48 1.51 -28.64
C THR A 404 -1.72 0.97 -29.37
N LEU A 405 -2.19 -0.25 -29.04
CA LEU A 405 -3.39 -0.86 -29.63
C LEU A 405 -4.67 -0.42 -28.91
N LEU A 406 -4.61 -0.24 -27.58
CA LEU A 406 -5.77 0.14 -26.77
C LEU A 406 -6.15 1.61 -26.93
N ALA A 407 -5.17 2.49 -27.19
CA ALA A 407 -5.41 3.91 -27.48
C ALA A 407 -6.20 4.15 -28.78
N ALA A 408 -6.26 3.17 -29.69
CA ALA A 408 -7.02 3.26 -30.94
C ALA A 408 -8.50 2.85 -30.79
N GLY A 409 -8.93 2.37 -29.61
CA GLY A 409 -10.23 1.72 -29.41
C GLY A 409 -11.24 2.43 -28.50
N TYR A 410 -10.87 3.54 -27.84
CA TYR A 410 -11.80 4.26 -26.96
C TYR A 410 -11.98 5.71 -27.42
N PRO A 411 -13.19 6.12 -27.82
CA PRO A 411 -13.49 7.53 -27.97
C PRO A 411 -13.49 8.21 -26.59
N SER A 412 -12.78 9.33 -26.53
CA SER A 412 -12.69 10.29 -25.43
C SER A 412 -14.03 10.75 -24.88
#